data_AF-A0A3B0SAR5-F1
#
_entry.id   AF-A0A3B0SAR5-F1
#
_cell.length_a   1.000
_cell.length_b   1.000
_cell.length_c   1.000
_cell.angle_alpha   90.00
_cell.angle_beta   90.00
_cell.angle_gamma   90.00
#
_symmetry.space_group_name_H-M   'P 1'
#
loop_
_entity.id
_entity.type
_entity.pdbx_description
1 polymer ?
#
loop_
_entity_poly.entity_id
_entity_poly.type
_entity_poly.pdbx_seq_one_letter_code
_entity_poly.pdbx_strand_id
1 'polypeptide(L)'
;MRRSCRTRDEAGTALPAIIGLMMIGLLLVGLVFELARWGSLWRETAFVAEAAAEAGAATIDLATLRSGTVTLSPDLAIAAAITAGNEARPRPNRVITAAVPAPDLVCVDVSQEYSSALLNLFGATSVQVSATACASPARG
;
A
#
# COMPACT_ATOMS: atom_id res chain seq x y z
N MET A 1 -62.03 -23.98 -32.62
CA MET A 1 -60.79 -23.19 -32.42
C MET A 1 -59.98 -23.82 -31.29
N ARG A 2 -58.87 -24.50 -31.58
CA ARG A 2 -57.92 -24.99 -30.56
C ARG A 2 -56.70 -24.09 -30.58
N ARG A 3 -56.42 -23.37 -29.48
CA ARG A 3 -55.18 -22.64 -29.28
C ARG A 3 -54.14 -23.62 -28.73
N SER A 4 -53.12 -23.92 -29.53
CA SER A 4 -51.92 -24.60 -29.04
C SER A 4 -51.08 -23.61 -28.23
N CYS A 5 -51.02 -23.81 -26.91
CA CYS A 5 -49.99 -23.18 -26.09
C CYS A 5 -48.65 -23.86 -26.38
N ARG A 6 -47.77 -23.18 -27.12
CA ARG A 6 -46.34 -23.50 -27.10
C ARG A 6 -45.80 -23.05 -25.74
N THR A 7 -45.56 -24.00 -24.85
CA THR A 7 -44.66 -23.78 -23.71
C THR A 7 -43.28 -23.52 -24.31
N ARG A 8 -42.78 -22.28 -24.21
CA ARG A 8 -41.38 -21.98 -24.55
C ARG A 8 -40.50 -22.81 -23.61
N ASP A 9 -39.62 -23.59 -24.19
CA ASP A 9 -38.70 -24.46 -23.45
C ASP A 9 -37.60 -23.60 -22.83
N GLU A 10 -37.84 -23.05 -21.63
CA GLU A 10 -36.88 -22.19 -20.91
C GLU A 10 -35.71 -22.98 -20.28
N ALA A 11 -35.77 -24.31 -20.33
CA ALA A 11 -34.72 -25.19 -19.83
C ALA A 11 -33.36 -24.94 -20.49
N GLY A 12 -33.34 -24.51 -21.76
CA GLY A 12 -32.10 -24.19 -22.49
C GLY A 12 -31.42 -22.88 -22.05
N THR A 13 -32.18 -21.94 -21.48
CA THR A 13 -31.67 -20.63 -21.00
C THR A 13 -31.18 -20.64 -19.56
N ALA A 14 -31.65 -21.56 -18.74
CA ALA A 14 -31.22 -21.65 -17.33
C ALA A 14 -29.75 -22.07 -17.20
N LEU A 15 -29.28 -23.01 -18.03
CA LEU A 15 -27.92 -23.53 -17.99
C LEU A 15 -26.83 -22.46 -18.25
N PRO A 16 -26.90 -21.63 -19.31
CA PRO A 16 -25.93 -20.54 -19.49
C PRO A 16 -26.02 -19.47 -18.40
N ALA A 17 -27.21 -19.20 -17.85
CA ALA A 17 -27.37 -18.26 -16.73
C ALA A 17 -26.67 -18.77 -15.45
N ILE A 18 -26.82 -20.06 -15.14
CA ILE A 18 -26.16 -20.70 -13.99
C ILE A 18 -24.64 -20.67 -14.17
N ILE A 19 -24.14 -21.03 -15.36
CA ILE A 19 -22.69 -20.97 -15.65
C ILE A 19 -22.18 -19.54 -15.50
N GLY A 20 -22.90 -18.55 -16.04
CA GLY A 20 -22.55 -17.14 -15.88
C GLY A 20 -22.49 -16.71 -14.42
N LEU A 21 -23.47 -17.10 -13.61
CA LEU A 21 -23.49 -16.80 -12.17
C LEU A 21 -22.32 -17.44 -11.43
N MET A 22 -21.97 -18.70 -11.75
CA MET A 22 -20.81 -19.37 -11.15
C MET A 22 -19.50 -18.65 -11.50
N MET A 23 -19.34 -18.22 -12.76
CA MET A 23 -18.17 -17.46 -13.19
C MET A 23 -18.06 -16.11 -12.48
N ILE A 24 -19.17 -15.38 -12.34
CA ILE A 24 -19.21 -14.13 -11.57
C ILE A 24 -18.84 -14.39 -10.11
N GLY A 25 -19.38 -15.45 -9.50
CA GLY A 25 -19.04 -15.85 -8.14
C GLY A 25 -17.54 -16.09 -7.94
N LEU A 26 -16.91 -16.83 -8.86
CA LEU A 26 -15.47 -17.09 -8.82
C LEU A 26 -14.64 -15.80 -8.96
N LEU A 27 -15.04 -14.89 -9.85
CA LEU A 27 -14.39 -13.59 -10.02
C LEU A 27 -14.49 -12.74 -8.75
N LEU A 28 -15.64 -12.71 -8.10
CA LEU A 28 -15.85 -11.97 -6.84
C LEU A 28 -14.96 -12.53 -5.72
N VAL A 29 -14.84 -13.84 -5.59
CA VAL A 29 -13.93 -14.47 -4.62
C VAL A 29 -12.49 -14.04 -4.89
N GLY A 30 -12.04 -14.14 -6.15
CA GLY A 30 -10.71 -13.68 -6.53
C GLY A 30 -10.48 -12.20 -6.19
N LEU A 31 -11.48 -11.35 -6.41
CA LEU A 31 -11.41 -9.92 -6.11
C LEU A 31 -11.24 -9.64 -4.62
N VAL A 32 -11.94 -10.39 -3.75
CA VAL A 32 -11.76 -10.28 -2.30
C VAL A 32 -10.33 -10.62 -1.89
N PHE A 33 -9.73 -11.67 -2.46
CA PHE A 33 -8.32 -12.01 -2.18
C PHE A 33 -7.34 -10.93 -2.66
N GLU A 34 -7.60 -10.33 -3.82
CA GLU A 34 -6.79 -9.22 -4.35
C GLU A 34 -6.88 -7.98 -3.44
N LEU A 35 -8.07 -7.62 -2.99
CA LEU A 35 -8.27 -6.52 -2.04
C LEU A 35 -7.56 -6.78 -0.70
N ALA A 36 -7.62 -8.01 -0.20
CA ALA A 36 -6.94 -8.40 1.03
C ALA A 36 -5.40 -8.29 0.89
N ARG A 37 -4.85 -8.72 -0.24
CA ARG A 37 -3.41 -8.59 -0.54
C ARG A 37 -3.00 -7.13 -0.66
N TRP A 38 -3.76 -6.32 -1.40
CA TRP A 38 -3.51 -4.89 -1.51
C TRP A 38 -3.54 -4.19 -0.15
N GLY A 39 -4.54 -4.49 0.68
CA GLY A 39 -4.63 -3.96 2.04
C GLY A 39 -3.47 -4.40 2.94
N SER A 40 -3.01 -5.65 2.82
CA SER A 40 -1.83 -6.12 3.53
C SER A 40 -0.57 -5.34 3.14
N LEU A 41 -0.39 -5.06 1.84
CA LEU A 41 0.74 -4.29 1.36
C LEU A 41 0.70 -2.85 1.85
N TRP A 42 -0.48 -2.24 1.82
CA TRP A 42 -0.64 -0.87 2.31
C TRP A 42 -0.30 -0.74 3.81
N ARG A 43 -0.70 -1.72 4.63
CA ARG A 43 -0.34 -1.75 6.06
C ARG A 43 1.16 -1.95 6.26
N GLU A 44 1.79 -2.80 5.44
CA GLU A 44 3.23 -3.01 5.45
C GLU A 44 3.99 -1.73 5.06
N THR A 45 3.58 -1.04 3.99
CA THR A 45 4.20 0.22 3.56
C THR A 45 4.03 1.33 4.59
N ALA A 46 2.86 1.42 5.24
CA ALA A 46 2.60 2.38 6.31
C ALA A 46 3.51 2.12 7.53
N PHE A 47 3.65 0.86 7.94
CA PHE A 47 4.55 0.48 9.02
C PHE A 47 6.02 0.82 8.71
N VAL A 48 6.46 0.57 7.47
CA VAL A 48 7.82 0.91 7.03
C VAL A 48 8.03 2.43 7.03
N ALA A 49 7.06 3.20 6.56
CA ALA A 49 7.13 4.66 6.57
C ALA A 49 7.24 5.20 8.00
N GLU A 50 6.45 4.67 8.93
CA GLU A 50 6.45 5.06 10.34
C GLU A 50 7.79 4.72 11.02
N ALA A 51 8.27 3.48 10.87
CA ALA A 51 9.56 3.06 11.41
C ALA A 51 10.73 3.88 10.83
N ALA A 52 10.69 4.19 9.53
CA ALA A 52 11.68 5.04 8.88
C ALA A 52 11.63 6.49 9.41
N ALA A 53 10.43 7.05 9.56
CA ALA A 53 10.26 8.40 10.08
C ALA A 53 10.76 8.49 11.53
N GLU A 54 10.43 7.51 12.38
CA GLU A 54 10.92 7.41 13.76
C GLU A 54 12.45 7.31 13.83
N ALA A 55 13.07 6.48 12.97
CA ALA A 55 14.52 6.38 12.89
C ALA A 55 15.19 7.69 12.45
N GLY A 56 14.59 8.40 11.49
CA GLY A 56 15.03 9.74 11.11
C GLY A 56 14.86 10.76 12.23
N ALA A 57 13.74 10.72 12.95
CA ALA A 57 13.47 11.58 14.11
C ALA A 57 14.44 11.35 15.27
N ALA A 58 15.05 10.16 15.37
CA ALA A 58 16.04 9.84 16.40
C ALA A 58 17.40 10.50 16.16
N THR A 59 17.69 11.05 14.97
CA THR A 59 18.97 11.70 14.68
C THR A 59 18.94 13.17 15.09
N ILE A 60 19.23 13.41 16.37
CA ILE A 60 19.32 14.76 16.94
C ILE A 60 20.69 15.36 16.64
N ASP A 61 20.73 16.64 16.30
CA ASP A 61 21.98 17.40 16.23
C ASP A 61 22.54 17.62 17.65
N LEU A 62 23.69 16.98 17.93
CA LEU A 62 24.36 17.05 19.23
C LEU A 62 24.91 18.46 19.54
N ALA A 63 25.12 19.30 18.53
CA ALA A 63 25.58 20.68 18.75
C ALA A 63 24.45 21.54 19.33
N THR A 64 23.24 21.41 18.78
CA THR A 64 22.06 22.16 19.23
C THR A 64 21.46 21.60 20.52
N LEU A 65 21.59 20.29 20.76
CA LEU A 65 21.17 19.69 22.01
C LEU A 65 21.91 20.31 23.22
N ARG A 66 23.21 20.63 23.07
CA ARG A 66 24.01 21.29 24.11
C ARG A 66 23.61 22.74 24.36
N SER A 67 22.97 23.41 23.39
CA SER A 67 22.41 24.76 23.53
C SER A 67 20.95 24.79 24.00
N GLY A 68 20.37 23.63 24.35
CA GLY A 68 19.00 23.51 24.85
C GLY A 68 17.91 23.49 23.77
N THR A 69 18.30 23.39 22.50
CA THR A 69 17.39 23.36 21.34
C THR A 69 17.50 22.01 20.64
N VAL A 70 16.40 21.26 20.54
CA VAL A 70 16.40 20.00 19.80
C VAL A 70 16.14 20.32 18.33
N THR A 71 17.14 20.16 17.48
CA THR A 71 17.00 20.23 16.02
C THR A 71 17.51 18.94 15.39
N LEU A 72 16.90 18.54 14.28
CA LEU A 72 17.40 17.48 13.45
C LEU A 72 18.64 17.93 12.67
N SER A 73 19.54 16.99 12.43
CA SER A 73 20.54 17.11 11.36
C SER A 73 19.90 16.57 10.08
N PRO A 74 19.60 17.41 9.05
CA PRO A 74 18.83 16.97 7.89
C PRO A 74 19.46 15.81 7.14
N ASP A 75 20.77 15.84 6.92
CA ASP A 75 21.48 14.81 6.16
C ASP A 75 21.50 13.47 6.92
N LEU A 76 21.75 13.51 8.24
CA LEU A 76 21.75 12.31 9.08
C LEU A 76 20.34 11.73 9.22
N ALA A 77 19.32 12.58 9.34
CA ALA A 77 17.92 12.18 9.44
C ALA A 77 17.44 11.47 8.18
N ILE A 78 17.74 12.03 7.01
CA ILE A 78 17.41 11.42 5.72
C ILE A 78 18.13 10.08 5.57
N ALA A 79 19.43 10.02 5.87
CA ALA A 79 20.21 8.79 5.76
C ALA A 79 19.70 7.70 6.71
N ALA A 80 19.41 8.05 7.97
CA ALA A 80 18.88 7.11 8.96
C ALA A 80 17.48 6.61 8.58
N ALA A 81 16.60 7.51 8.14
CA ALA A 81 15.26 7.13 7.69
C ALA A 81 15.29 6.16 6.50
N ILE A 82 16.10 6.46 5.48
CA ILE A 82 16.24 5.59 4.30
C ILE A 82 16.85 4.24 4.69
N THR A 83 17.86 4.23 5.56
CA THR A 83 18.50 2.98 6.01
C THR A 83 17.50 2.11 6.78
N ALA A 84 16.84 2.67 7.79
CA ALA A 84 15.86 1.95 8.60
C ALA A 84 14.67 1.46 7.77
N GLY A 85 14.17 2.27 6.83
CA GLY A 85 13.10 1.85 5.93
C GLY A 85 13.48 0.71 4.99
N ASN A 86 14.74 0.67 4.54
CA ASN A 86 15.24 -0.44 3.71
C ASN A 86 15.40 -1.73 4.52
N GLU A 87 15.84 -1.63 5.77
CA GLU A 87 15.96 -2.75 6.70
C GLU A 87 14.60 -3.25 7.22
N ALA A 88 13.62 -2.35 7.34
CA ALA A 88 12.26 -2.68 7.72
C ALA A 88 11.56 -3.48 6.61
N ARG A 89 11.35 -4.78 6.87
CA ARG A 89 10.63 -5.73 5.99
C ARG A 89 11.12 -5.66 4.53
N PRO A 90 12.33 -6.13 4.21
CA PRO A 90 12.95 -5.92 2.90
C PRO A 90 12.08 -6.40 1.73
N ARG A 91 11.92 -5.56 0.71
CA ARG A 91 11.22 -5.90 -0.54
C ARG A 91 11.96 -5.38 -1.77
N PRO A 92 11.92 -6.12 -2.89
CA PRO A 92 12.44 -5.64 -4.16
C PRO A 92 11.56 -4.49 -4.70
N ASN A 93 12.20 -3.56 -5.41
CA ASN A 93 11.56 -2.44 -6.10
C ASN A 93 10.75 -1.49 -5.21
N ARG A 94 11.01 -1.50 -3.90
CA ARG A 94 10.50 -0.47 -3.00
C ARG A 94 11.30 0.81 -3.17
N VAL A 95 10.62 1.93 -3.30
CA VAL A 95 11.24 3.24 -3.33
C VAL A 95 10.93 3.93 -2.01
N ILE A 96 11.98 4.47 -1.38
CA ILE A 96 11.87 5.19 -0.12
C ILE A 96 12.50 6.56 -0.35
N THR A 97 11.75 7.61 -0.05
CA THR A 97 12.22 8.98 -0.11
C THR A 97 11.98 9.64 1.24
N ALA A 98 12.94 10.42 1.71
CA ALA A 98 12.84 11.14 2.98
C ALA A 98 13.14 12.62 2.74
N ALA A 99 12.41 13.48 3.45
CA ALA A 99 12.59 14.92 3.41
C ALA A 99 12.44 15.50 4.83
N VAL A 100 13.15 16.60 5.07
CA VAL A 100 13.10 17.34 6.35
C VAL A 100 12.47 18.70 6.07
N PRO A 101 11.14 18.80 6.02
CA PRO A 101 10.44 20.04 5.69
C PRO A 101 10.57 21.11 6.78
N ALA A 102 10.87 20.72 8.02
CA ALA A 102 11.09 21.63 9.15
C ALA A 102 12.22 21.12 10.05
N PRO A 103 12.86 21.97 10.87
CA PRO A 103 14.01 21.61 11.72
C PRO A 103 13.71 20.51 12.76
N ASP A 104 12.44 20.27 13.04
CA ASP A 104 11.91 19.32 14.02
C ASP A 104 10.99 18.26 13.38
N LEU A 105 11.01 18.12 12.05
CA LEU A 105 10.10 17.23 11.33
C LEU A 105 10.81 16.48 10.19
N VAL A 106 10.70 15.15 10.19
CA VAL A 106 11.12 14.29 9.09
C VAL A 106 9.88 13.63 8.51
N CYS A 107 9.71 13.68 7.19
CA CYS A 107 8.66 12.97 6.48
C CYS A 107 9.29 11.95 5.53
N VAL A 108 8.74 10.74 5.53
CA VAL A 108 9.18 9.63 4.69
C VAL A 108 8.01 9.17 3.84
N ASP A 109 8.23 9.07 2.54
CA ASP A 109 7.30 8.46 1.58
C ASP A 109 7.87 7.14 1.09
N VAL A 110 7.06 6.09 1.19
CA VAL A 110 7.39 4.72 0.80
C VAL A 110 6.42 4.29 -0.28
N SER A 111 6.94 3.93 -1.45
CA SER A 111 6.14 3.39 -2.54
C SER A 111 6.57 1.99 -2.96
N GLN A 112 5.59 1.16 -3.28
CA GLN A 112 5.77 -0.22 -3.69
C GLN A 112 4.88 -0.51 -4.89
N GLU A 113 5.47 -1.11 -5.92
CA GLU A 113 4.70 -1.62 -7.05
C GLU A 113 3.96 -2.92 -6.67
N TYR A 114 2.67 -2.97 -6.98
CA TYR A 114 1.81 -4.14 -6.84
C TYR A 114 1.31 -4.59 -8.21
N SER A 115 1.62 -5.83 -8.60
CA SER A 115 1.02 -6.46 -9.77
C SER A 115 -0.12 -7.37 -9.33
N SER A 116 -1.33 -7.11 -9.84
CA SER A 116 -2.53 -7.88 -9.55
C SER A 116 -2.87 -8.77 -10.75
N ALA A 117 -3.19 -10.05 -10.49
CA ALA A 117 -3.55 -10.97 -11.56
C ALA A 117 -4.91 -10.61 -12.18
N LEU A 118 -5.85 -10.12 -11.38
CA LEU A 118 -7.17 -9.72 -11.85
C LEU A 118 -7.16 -8.39 -12.59
N LEU A 119 -6.42 -7.38 -12.11
CA LEU A 119 -6.29 -6.12 -12.85
C LEU A 119 -5.61 -6.32 -14.21
N ASN A 120 -4.65 -7.25 -14.27
CA ASN A 120 -3.97 -7.60 -15.51
C ASN A 120 -4.94 -8.21 -16.54
N LEU A 121 -5.94 -8.98 -16.10
CA LEU A 121 -6.99 -9.50 -16.99
C LEU A 121 -7.79 -8.37 -17.68
N PHE A 122 -7.85 -7.19 -17.08
CA PHE A 122 -8.50 -6.00 -17.62
C PHE A 122 -7.51 -4.96 -18.19
N GLY A 123 -6.24 -5.34 -18.39
CA GLY A 123 -5.21 -4.49 -19.02
C GLY A 123 -4.46 -3.54 -18.09
N ALA A 124 -4.71 -3.57 -16.78
CA ALA A 124 -3.93 -2.82 -15.80
C ALA A 124 -2.77 -3.69 -15.28
N THR A 125 -1.54 -3.36 -15.67
CA THR A 125 -0.35 -4.19 -15.42
C THR A 125 0.17 -4.10 -13.98
N SER A 126 0.10 -2.91 -13.39
CA SER A 126 0.53 -2.67 -12.01
C SER A 126 -0.11 -1.42 -11.41
N VAL A 127 -0.15 -1.38 -10.08
CA VAL A 127 -0.65 -0.25 -9.28
C VAL A 127 0.42 0.11 -8.26
N GLN A 128 0.67 1.41 -8.10
CA GLN A 128 1.54 1.93 -7.04
C GLN A 128 0.79 1.99 -5.72
N VAL A 129 1.37 1.43 -4.66
CA VAL A 129 0.89 1.57 -3.29
C VAL A 129 1.89 2.45 -2.55
N SER A 130 1.44 3.62 -2.10
CA SER A 130 2.27 4.54 -1.32
C SER A 130 1.70 4.77 0.07
N ALA A 131 2.61 5.03 1.01
CA ALA A 131 2.29 5.48 2.35
C ALA A 131 3.34 6.49 2.81
N THR A 132 2.87 7.55 3.43
CA THR A 132 3.71 8.62 3.95
C THR A 132 3.52 8.72 5.46
N ALA A 133 4.62 8.89 6.19
CA ALA A 133 4.60 9.13 7.63
C ALA A 133 5.57 10.27 7.97
N CYS A 134 5.24 11.04 9.00
CA CYS A 134 6.11 12.09 9.51
C CYS A 134 6.30 11.91 11.01
N ALA A 135 7.51 12.16 11.49
CA ALA A 135 7.87 12.08 12.90
C ALA A 135 8.68 13.30 13.33
N SER A 136 8.50 13.69 14.58
CA SER A 136 9.25 14.75 15.25
C SER A 136 10.10 14.15 16.38
N PRO A 137 11.25 14.75 16.71
CA PRO A 137 12.10 14.24 17.76
C PRO A 137 11.39 14.38 19.11
N ALA A 138 11.12 13.27 19.78
CA ALA A 138 10.52 13.29 21.10
C ALA A 138 11.53 13.74 22.15
N ARG A 139 11.14 14.69 23.01
CA ARG A 139 11.83 14.96 24.26
C ARG A 139 11.41 13.89 25.26
N GLY A 140 12.26 12.88 25.45
CA GLY A 140 12.15 11.94 26.58
C GLY A 140 12.39 12.66 27.91
#